data_AF-K9WV55-F1
#
_entry.id   AF-K9WV55-F1
#
_cell.length_a   1.000
_cell.length_b   1.000
_cell.length_c   1.000
_cell.angle_alpha   90.00
_cell.angle_beta   90.00
_cell.angle_gamma   90.00
#
_symmetry.space_group_name_H-M   'P 1'
#
loop_
_entity.id
_entity.type
_entity.pdbx_description
1 polymer ?
#
loop_
_entity_poly.entity_id
_entity_poly.type
_entity_poly.pdbx_seq_one_letter_code
_entity_poly.pdbx_strand_id
1 'polypeptide(L)'
;MDFEVKTTVPTATDNSEFVQPSPKPQPLELLRNTEALLRRPTVAALTPILPPKVSTRLQAASFLAEGFLNDLAKIDLETISDLELQPARIFVGLSFVGFGALMILLLLLYLNTLHPELDKVEQIRQYWYQYIWFVSLGVAGLFILGRESMRPR
;
A
#
# COMPACT_ATOMS: atom_id res chain seq x y z
N MET A 1 -13.68 18.67 -61.25
CA MET A 1 -14.55 19.85 -61.13
C MET A 1 -14.51 20.26 -59.68
N ASP A 2 -13.64 21.23 -59.41
CA ASP A 2 -13.36 21.82 -58.11
C ASP A 2 -14.54 22.68 -57.66
N PHE A 3 -14.96 22.49 -56.42
CA PHE A 3 -15.83 23.43 -55.73
C PHE A 3 -15.12 23.86 -54.45
N GLU A 4 -14.41 24.98 -54.54
CA GLU A 4 -14.01 25.75 -53.37
C GLU A 4 -15.28 26.33 -52.73
N VAL A 5 -15.52 26.00 -51.47
CA VAL A 5 -16.43 26.75 -50.60
C VAL A 5 -15.63 27.26 -49.41
N LYS A 6 -15.26 28.53 -49.48
CA LYS A 6 -14.70 29.32 -48.38
C LYS A 6 -15.86 29.83 -47.54
N THR A 7 -16.07 29.24 -46.36
CA THR A 7 -16.94 29.81 -45.32
C THR A 7 -16.10 30.28 -44.15
N THR A 8 -15.91 31.60 -44.09
CA THR A 8 -15.46 32.31 -42.90
C THR A 8 -16.63 32.36 -41.90
N VAL A 9 -16.43 31.82 -40.70
CA VAL A 9 -17.27 32.12 -39.53
C VAL A 9 -16.34 32.74 -38.47
N PRO A 10 -16.47 34.03 -38.15
CA PRO A 10 -15.97 34.59 -36.90
C PRO A 10 -17.02 34.32 -35.81
N THR A 11 -16.65 33.92 -34.60
CA THR A 11 -17.32 34.31 -33.33
C THR A 11 -16.72 33.58 -32.12
N ALA A 12 -16.52 34.40 -31.08
CA ALA A 12 -16.41 34.08 -29.67
C ALA A 12 -15.17 33.30 -29.18
N THR A 13 -14.23 34.09 -28.69
CA THR A 13 -13.60 33.93 -27.38
C THR A 13 -14.43 33.06 -26.44
N ASP A 14 -14.02 31.81 -26.22
CA ASP A 14 -14.29 31.14 -24.97
C ASP A 14 -12.94 30.92 -24.31
N ASN A 15 -12.49 31.97 -23.62
CA ASN A 15 -11.46 31.86 -22.59
C ASN A 15 -12.09 31.05 -21.45
N SER A 16 -12.29 29.76 -21.66
CA SER A 16 -12.40 28.81 -20.57
C SER A 16 -11.06 28.85 -19.87
N GLU A 17 -10.91 29.77 -18.93
CA GLU A 17 -9.92 29.69 -17.87
C GLU A 17 -10.08 28.28 -17.29
N PHE A 18 -9.23 27.36 -17.77
CA PHE A 18 -9.01 26.10 -17.13
C PHE A 18 -8.69 26.44 -15.69
N VAL A 19 -9.67 26.26 -14.81
CA VAL A 19 -9.47 26.33 -13.37
C VAL A 19 -8.26 25.44 -13.12
N GLN A 20 -7.14 26.06 -12.79
CA GLN A 20 -5.92 25.31 -12.52
C GLN A 20 -6.30 24.25 -11.50
N PRO A 21 -5.99 22.96 -11.75
CA PRO A 21 -6.26 21.93 -10.77
C PRO A 21 -5.65 22.41 -9.46
N SER A 22 -6.49 22.55 -8.42
CA SER A 22 -6.00 22.80 -7.07
C SER A 22 -4.81 21.87 -6.85
N PRO A 23 -3.68 22.36 -6.28
CA PRO A 23 -2.52 21.52 -6.05
C PRO A 23 -2.99 20.23 -5.38
N LYS A 24 -2.73 19.10 -6.04
CA LYS A 24 -3.14 17.79 -5.51
C LYS A 24 -2.48 17.67 -4.14
N PRO A 25 -3.23 17.34 -3.07
CA PRO A 25 -2.64 17.22 -1.75
C PRO A 25 -1.50 16.21 -1.81
N GLN A 26 -0.33 16.61 -1.30
CA GLN A 26 0.84 15.71 -1.31
C GLN A 26 0.47 14.45 -0.51
N PRO A 27 0.75 13.23 -1.02
CA PRO A 27 0.33 11.99 -0.36
C PRO A 27 0.74 11.88 1.11
N LEU A 28 1.89 12.44 1.48
CA LEU A 28 2.39 12.43 2.85
C LEU A 28 1.66 13.42 3.76
N GLU A 29 1.18 14.54 3.23
CA GLU A 29 0.28 15.44 3.96
C GLU A 29 -1.08 14.76 4.22
N LEU A 30 -1.60 14.02 3.22
CA LEU A 30 -2.82 13.25 3.39
C LEU A 30 -2.64 12.18 4.46
N LEU A 31 -1.53 11.44 4.43
CA LEU A 31 -1.19 10.44 5.45
C LEU A 31 -1.12 11.07 6.85
N ARG A 32 -0.42 12.20 7.02
CA ARG A 32 -0.39 12.95 8.29
C ARG A 32 -1.79 13.30 8.76
N ASN A 33 -2.62 13.86 7.88
CA ASN A 33 -3.95 14.33 8.24
C ASN A 33 -4.86 13.16 8.64
N THR A 34 -4.83 12.05 7.90
CA THR A 34 -5.62 10.85 8.22
C THR A 34 -5.17 10.18 9.52
N GLU A 35 -3.86 10.10 9.77
CA GLU A 35 -3.32 9.61 11.03
C GLU A 35 -3.76 10.50 12.20
N ALA A 36 -3.65 11.82 12.05
CA ALA A 36 -4.00 12.77 13.11
C ALA A 36 -5.48 12.71 13.47
N LEU A 37 -6.35 12.48 12.48
CA LEU A 37 -7.79 12.27 12.68
C LEU A 37 -8.08 11.02 13.51
N LEU A 38 -7.24 9.99 13.45
CA LEU A 38 -7.41 8.76 14.22
C LEU A 38 -6.72 8.82 15.59
N ARG A 39 -5.46 9.27 15.64
CA ARG A 39 -4.64 9.24 16.85
C ARG A 39 -5.14 10.21 17.91
N ARG A 40 -5.40 11.46 17.55
CA ARG A 40 -5.77 12.51 18.53
C ARG A 40 -7.01 12.11 19.36
N PRO A 41 -8.14 11.69 18.76
CA PRO A 41 -9.29 11.25 19.55
C PRO A 41 -9.01 9.95 20.31
N THR A 42 -8.27 9.01 19.73
CA THR A 42 -7.92 7.74 20.39
C THR A 42 -7.09 7.98 21.66
N VAL A 43 -6.07 8.85 21.58
CA VAL A 43 -5.24 9.21 22.73
C VAL A 43 -6.06 9.97 23.76
N ALA A 44 -6.93 10.90 23.35
CA ALA A 44 -7.81 11.63 24.27
C ALA A 44 -8.77 10.69 25.01
N ALA A 45 -9.32 9.68 24.32
CA ALA A 45 -10.22 8.70 24.92
C ALA A 45 -9.49 7.73 25.87
N LEU A 46 -8.28 7.30 25.51
CA LEU A 46 -7.52 6.31 26.27
C LEU A 46 -6.79 6.92 27.48
N THR A 47 -6.27 8.15 27.38
CA THR A 47 -5.52 8.82 28.46
C THR A 47 -6.18 8.72 29.84
N PRO A 48 -7.49 9.04 30.02
CA PRO A 48 -8.12 8.99 31.34
C PRO A 48 -8.38 7.58 31.88
N ILE A 49 -8.37 6.56 31.01
CA ILE A 49 -8.65 5.16 31.37
C ILE A 49 -7.36 4.44 31.81
N LEU A 50 -6.22 4.82 31.22
CA LEU A 50 -4.96 4.14 31.48
C LEU A 50 -4.29 4.59 32.79
N PRO A 51 -3.51 3.69 33.44
CA PRO A 51 -2.66 4.05 34.56
C PRO A 51 -1.72 5.22 34.22
N PRO A 52 -1.40 6.11 35.18
CA PRO A 52 -0.71 7.38 34.92
C PRO A 52 0.66 7.22 34.25
N LYS A 53 1.39 6.14 34.56
CA LYS A 53 2.68 5.83 33.93
C LYS A 53 2.55 5.49 32.45
N VAL A 54 1.46 4.83 32.06
CA VAL A 54 1.21 4.40 30.67
C VAL A 54 0.59 5.54 29.88
N SER A 55 -0.32 6.32 30.47
CA SER A 55 -0.92 7.49 29.82
C SER A 55 0.12 8.56 29.48
N THR A 56 1.07 8.83 30.40
CA THR A 56 2.19 9.76 30.13
C THR A 56 3.05 9.30 28.96
N ARG A 57 3.37 7.99 28.89
CA ARG A 57 4.14 7.42 27.78
C ARG A 57 3.37 7.44 26.47
N LEU A 58 2.07 7.18 26.49
CA LEU A 58 1.19 7.25 25.32
C LEU A 58 1.13 8.67 24.75
N GLN A 59 1.00 9.68 25.62
CA GLN A 59 1.04 11.09 25.21
C GLN A 59 2.41 11.48 24.65
N ALA A 60 3.51 11.08 25.29
CA ALA A 60 4.85 11.34 24.79
C ALA A 60 5.08 10.70 23.41
N ALA A 61 4.66 9.45 23.23
CA ALA A 61 4.73 8.75 21.95
C ALA A 61 3.86 9.43 20.88
N SER A 62 2.65 9.86 21.25
CA SER A 62 1.75 10.61 20.37
C SER A 62 2.36 11.95 19.93
N PHE A 63 3.03 12.66 20.83
CA PHE A 63 3.71 13.92 20.52
C PHE A 63 4.91 13.70 19.60
N LEU A 64 5.74 12.69 19.87
CA LEU A 64 6.84 12.31 18.98
C LEU A 64 6.33 11.94 17.58
N ALA A 65 5.25 11.15 17.50
CA ALA A 65 4.64 10.76 16.24
C ALA A 65 4.17 11.99 15.43
N GLU A 66 3.55 12.98 16.07
CA GLU A 66 3.16 14.24 15.41
C GLU A 66 4.37 14.99 14.84
N GLY A 67 5.50 15.02 15.55
CA GLY A 67 6.75 15.60 15.05
C GLY A 67 7.25 14.90 13.79
N PHE A 68 7.39 13.56 13.85
CA PHE A 68 7.84 12.77 12.71
C PHE A 68 6.90 12.90 11.50
N LEU A 69 5.59 12.86 11.70
CA LEU A 69 4.62 12.97 10.60
C LEU A 69 4.63 14.36 9.96
N ASN A 70 4.92 15.41 10.72
CA ASN A 70 5.12 16.74 10.17
C ASN A 70 6.40 16.84 9.35
N ASP A 71 7.47 16.15 9.75
CA ASP A 71 8.70 16.11 8.98
C ASP A 71 8.54 15.25 7.72
N LEU A 72 7.83 14.11 7.78
CA LEU A 72 7.47 13.32 6.61
C LEU A 72 6.63 14.12 5.61
N ALA A 73 5.67 14.91 6.11
CA ALA A 73 4.82 15.73 5.24
C ALA A 73 5.58 16.79 4.44
N LYS A 74 6.83 17.13 4.83
CA LYS A 74 7.69 18.07 4.09
C LYS A 74 8.50 17.39 2.97
N ILE A 75 8.53 16.05 2.93
CA ILE A 75 9.30 15.32 1.92
C ILE A 75 8.57 15.44 0.59
N ASP A 76 9.25 15.97 -0.41
CA ASP A 76 8.74 16.02 -1.77
C ASP A 76 8.96 14.67 -2.47
N LEU A 77 7.88 13.92 -2.68
CA LEU A 77 7.92 12.63 -3.36
C LEU A 77 8.35 12.73 -4.82
N GLU A 78 8.26 13.91 -5.45
CA GLU A 78 8.70 14.11 -6.84
C GLU A 78 10.23 14.10 -6.96
N THR A 79 10.95 14.35 -5.86
CA THR A 79 12.41 14.26 -5.82
C THR A 79 12.94 12.83 -5.65
N ILE A 80 12.10 11.89 -5.24
CA ILE A 80 12.50 10.49 -5.04
C ILE A 80 12.53 9.78 -6.40
N SER A 81 13.72 9.32 -6.79
CA SER A 81 13.89 8.57 -8.04
C SER A 81 13.27 7.18 -7.91
N ASP A 82 12.68 6.70 -8.99
CA ASP A 82 12.09 5.35 -9.04
C ASP A 82 13.14 4.24 -8.85
N LEU A 83 14.43 4.54 -9.08
CA LEU A 83 15.55 3.66 -8.72
C LEU A 83 15.73 3.49 -7.21
N GLU A 84 15.48 4.55 -6.43
CA GLU A 84 15.59 4.50 -4.96
C GLU A 84 14.46 3.65 -4.34
N LEU A 85 13.33 3.55 -5.03
CA LEU A 85 12.19 2.71 -4.63
C LEU A 85 12.35 1.24 -5.06
N GLN A 86 13.28 0.92 -5.96
CA GLN A 86 13.47 -0.43 -6.47
C GLN A 86 13.81 -1.45 -5.36
N PRO A 87 14.74 -1.19 -4.42
CA PRO A 87 15.04 -2.13 -3.34
C PRO A 87 13.81 -2.39 -2.46
N ALA A 88 13.04 -1.35 -2.13
CA ALA A 88 11.83 -1.49 -1.32
C ALA A 88 10.80 -2.39 -2.01
N ARG A 89 10.58 -2.23 -3.32
CA ARG A 89 9.66 -3.08 -4.09
C ARG A 89 10.14 -4.53 -4.19
N ILE A 90 11.45 -4.75 -4.32
CA ILE A 90 12.03 -6.09 -4.26
C ILE A 90 11.79 -6.73 -2.89
N PHE A 91 11.99 -6.00 -1.78
CA PHE A 91 11.70 -6.52 -0.44
C PHE A 91 10.22 -6.87 -0.24
N VAL A 92 9.31 -6.08 -0.80
CA VAL A 92 7.87 -6.40 -0.78
C VAL A 92 7.61 -7.71 -1.54
N GLY A 93 8.14 -7.85 -2.75
CA GLY A 93 7.99 -9.10 -3.52
C GLY A 93 8.57 -10.30 -2.76
N LEU A 94 9.76 -10.16 -2.17
CA LEU A 94 10.42 -11.22 -1.39
C LEU A 94 9.58 -11.60 -0.16
N SER A 95 8.98 -10.62 0.51
CA SER A 95 8.09 -10.85 1.66
C SER A 95 6.86 -11.65 1.27
N PHE A 96 6.26 -11.38 0.10
CA PHE A 96 5.14 -12.16 -0.42
C PHE A 96 5.53 -13.61 -0.71
N VAL A 97 6.68 -13.82 -1.38
CA VAL A 97 7.20 -15.17 -1.65
C VAL A 97 7.45 -15.93 -0.34
N GLY A 98 8.14 -15.30 0.60
CA GLY A 98 8.47 -15.88 1.89
C GLY A 98 7.22 -16.20 2.72
N PHE A 99 6.26 -15.28 2.77
CA PHE A 99 4.99 -15.48 3.48
C PHE A 99 4.15 -16.61 2.86
N GLY A 100 4.05 -16.66 1.53
CA GLY A 100 3.36 -17.74 0.83
C GLY A 100 3.99 -19.11 1.13
N ALA A 101 5.32 -19.19 1.07
CA ALA A 101 6.06 -20.42 1.39
C ALA A 101 5.88 -20.84 2.86
N LEU A 102 5.97 -19.89 3.81
CA LEU A 102 5.74 -20.13 5.23
C LEU A 102 4.31 -20.64 5.49
N MET A 103 3.31 -20.05 4.85
CA MET A 103 1.92 -20.45 5.01
C MET A 103 1.65 -21.86 4.46
N ILE A 104 2.27 -22.24 3.35
CA ILE A 104 2.21 -23.62 2.84
C ILE A 104 2.85 -24.59 3.84
N LEU A 105 4.01 -24.25 4.40
CA LEU A 105 4.67 -25.07 5.41
C LEU A 105 3.79 -25.25 6.66
N LEU A 106 3.18 -24.17 7.14
CA LEU A 106 2.25 -24.21 8.29
C LEU A 106 1.00 -25.03 7.97
N LEU A 107 0.44 -24.91 6.77
CA LEU A 107 -0.69 -25.72 6.32
C LEU A 107 -0.32 -27.21 6.29
N LEU A 108 0.85 -27.55 5.76
CA LEU A 108 1.36 -28.93 5.76
C LEU A 108 1.56 -29.47 7.17
N LEU A 109 2.13 -28.68 8.07
CA LEU A 109 2.34 -29.05 9.46
C LEU A 109 1.00 -29.28 10.17
N TYR A 110 0.04 -28.40 9.94
CA TYR A 110 -1.33 -28.50 10.46
C TYR A 110 -2.00 -29.80 10.01
N LEU A 111 -1.96 -30.11 8.71
CA LEU A 111 -2.54 -31.33 8.16
C LEU A 111 -1.85 -32.58 8.70
N ASN A 112 -0.52 -32.57 8.80
CA ASN A 112 0.22 -33.74 9.28
C ASN A 112 0.06 -34.00 10.78
N THR A 113 -0.29 -32.97 11.56
CA THR A 113 -0.39 -33.06 13.03
C THR A 113 -1.83 -33.32 13.49
N LEU A 114 -2.81 -32.61 12.93
CA LEU A 114 -4.21 -32.73 13.35
C LEU A 114 -5.03 -33.71 12.51
N HIS A 115 -4.57 -34.03 11.30
CA HIS A 115 -5.30 -34.88 10.35
C HIS A 115 -4.45 -36.03 9.78
N PRO A 116 -3.76 -36.82 10.63
CA PRO A 116 -2.98 -37.97 10.15
C PRO A 116 -3.83 -39.05 9.48
N GLU A 117 -5.15 -39.07 9.74
CA GLU A 117 -6.11 -40.01 9.17
C GLU A 117 -6.46 -39.73 7.70
N LEU A 118 -6.17 -38.52 7.20
CA LEU A 118 -6.52 -38.10 5.84
C LEU A 118 -5.42 -38.51 4.84
N ASP A 119 -5.81 -39.22 3.79
CA ASP A 119 -4.92 -39.53 2.67
C ASP A 119 -4.50 -38.25 1.91
N LYS A 120 -3.32 -38.26 1.27
CA LYS A 120 -2.73 -37.10 0.61
C LYS A 120 -3.65 -36.48 -0.44
N VAL A 121 -4.37 -37.30 -1.19
CA VAL A 121 -5.31 -36.84 -2.23
C VAL A 121 -6.53 -36.17 -1.60
N GLU A 122 -7.01 -36.71 -0.47
CA GLU A 122 -8.16 -36.18 0.26
C GLU A 122 -7.82 -34.84 0.94
N GLN A 123 -6.61 -34.72 1.50
CA GLN A 123 -6.07 -33.45 2.03
C GLN A 123 -6.06 -32.35 0.97
N ILE A 124 -5.57 -32.66 -0.23
CA ILE A 124 -5.51 -31.70 -1.34
C ILE A 124 -6.92 -31.31 -1.80
N ARG A 125 -7.86 -32.26 -1.86
CA ARG A 125 -9.25 -31.96 -2.24
C ARG A 125 -9.93 -31.04 -1.23
N GLN A 126 -9.77 -31.32 0.06
CA GLN A 126 -10.44 -30.58 1.13
C GLN A 126 -9.85 -29.19 1.37
N TYR A 127 -8.53 -29.03 1.21
CA TYR A 127 -7.81 -27.77 1.45
C TYR A 127 -7.30 -27.10 0.16
N TRP A 128 -7.90 -27.47 -0.97
CA TRP A 128 -7.53 -26.98 -2.31
C TRP A 128 -7.47 -25.45 -2.39
N TYR A 129 -8.48 -24.79 -1.83
CA TYR A 129 -8.60 -23.34 -1.86
C TYR A 129 -7.45 -22.66 -1.10
N GLN A 130 -7.12 -23.15 0.10
CA GLN A 130 -6.03 -22.62 0.92
C GLN A 130 -4.68 -22.84 0.23
N TYR A 131 -4.48 -24.01 -0.37
CA TYR A 131 -3.29 -24.31 -1.16
C TYR A 131 -3.11 -23.34 -2.32
N ILE A 132 -4.14 -23.17 -3.16
CA ILE A 132 -4.09 -22.24 -4.28
C ILE A 132 -3.83 -20.83 -3.76
N TRP A 133 -4.54 -20.40 -2.72
CA TRP A 133 -4.39 -19.05 -2.19
C TRP A 133 -2.95 -18.74 -1.80
N PHE A 134 -2.29 -19.62 -1.04
CA PHE A 134 -0.91 -19.40 -0.61
C PHE A 134 0.09 -19.50 -1.76
N VAL A 135 -0.11 -20.42 -2.70
CA VAL A 135 0.72 -20.53 -3.91
C VAL A 135 0.57 -19.28 -4.77
N SER A 136 -0.65 -18.82 -5.04
CA SER A 136 -0.93 -17.62 -5.81
C SER A 136 -0.31 -16.37 -5.18
N LEU A 137 -0.33 -16.27 -3.85
CA LEU A 137 0.32 -15.18 -3.12
C LEU A 137 1.84 -15.20 -3.33
N GLY A 138 2.47 -16.37 -3.28
CA GLY A 138 3.90 -16.53 -3.58
C GLY A 138 4.23 -16.22 -5.04
N VAL A 139 3.42 -16.70 -5.98
CA VAL A 139 3.57 -16.44 -7.42
C VAL A 139 3.46 -14.94 -7.72
N ALA A 140 2.50 -14.24 -7.12
CA ALA A 140 2.38 -12.79 -7.22
C ALA A 140 3.65 -12.07 -6.74
N GLY A 141 4.24 -12.53 -5.63
CA GLY A 141 5.54 -12.04 -5.15
C GLY A 141 6.68 -12.25 -6.16
N LEU A 142 6.74 -13.42 -6.81
CA LEU A 142 7.72 -13.71 -7.86
C LEU A 142 7.53 -12.81 -9.09
N PHE A 143 6.30 -12.52 -9.49
CA PHE A 143 6.01 -11.58 -10.57
C PHE A 143 6.49 -10.16 -10.25
N ILE A 144 6.28 -9.70 -9.01
CA ILE A 144 6.79 -8.40 -8.55
C ILE A 144 8.33 -8.39 -8.63
N LEU A 145 8.99 -9.44 -8.16
CA LEU A 145 10.45 -9.58 -8.24
C LEU A 145 10.95 -9.58 -9.68
N GLY A 146 10.32 -10.36 -10.55
CA GLY A 146 10.67 -10.47 -11.96
C GLY A 146 10.51 -9.13 -12.69
N ARG A 147 9.43 -8.41 -12.39
CA ARG A 147 9.19 -7.07 -12.95
C ARG A 147 10.29 -6.09 -12.54
N GLU A 148 10.68 -6.08 -11.27
CA GLU A 148 11.70 -5.16 -10.77
C GLU A 148 13.13 -5.56 -11.16
N SER A 149 13.41 -6.85 -11.38
CA SER A 149 14.73 -7.31 -11.83
C SER A 149 14.99 -7.07 -13.33
N MET A 150 13.94 -7.13 -14.16
CA MET A 150 14.00 -6.84 -15.60
C MET A 150 13.90 -5.35 -15.91
N ARG A 151 13.73 -4.49 -14.90
CA ARG A 151 13.52 -3.07 -15.11
C ARG A 151 14.81 -2.38 -15.56
N PRO A 152 14.78 -1.58 -16.64
CA PRO A 152 15.96 -0.84 -17.08
C PRO A 152 16.37 0.19 -16.01
N ARG A 153 17.70 0.34 -15.86
CA ARG A 153 18.32 1.30 -14.95
C ARG A 153 18.37 2.70 -15.55
#